data_AF-A0A199W9H2-F1
#
_entry.id   AF-A0A199W9H2-F1
#
_cell.length_a   1.000
_cell.length_b   1.000
_cell.length_c   1.000
_cell.angle_alpha   90.00
_cell.angle_beta   90.00
_cell.angle_gamma   90.00
#
_symmetry.space_group_name_H-M   'P 1'
#
loop_
_entity.id
_entity.type
_entity.pdbx_description
1 polymer ?
#
loop_
_entity_poly.entity_id
_entity_poly.type
_entity_poly.pdbx_seq_one_letter_code
_entity_poly.pdbx_strand_id
1 'polypeptide(L)'
;AIYFQYYGDQSKALEHFIESANWQKAHSIFVTSAAPPLFWHVLKHSEIWRITSSMEEHKSEIADWTSSFQEENAMTTGKLESKNEVCKNFFSRLNDSLLVWGSRLTVEARAAYSKMAEELCALLMSTSGDKSTPEVQMSSFDTMLTAPIPEEHRAGYLQEAVSVFTYLLTEPAS
;
A
#
# COMPACT_ATOMS: atom_id res chain seq x y z
N ALA A 1 15.97 6.01 -22.82
CA ALA A 1 14.88 5.37 -22.06
C ALA A 1 14.49 3.98 -22.61
N ILE A 2 13.85 3.88 -23.79
CA ILE A 2 13.30 2.61 -24.34
C ILE A 2 14.36 1.51 -24.48
N TYR A 3 15.57 1.86 -24.94
CA TYR A 3 16.69 0.93 -25.07
C TYR A 3 17.00 0.21 -23.74
N PHE A 4 17.19 0.96 -22.65
CA PHE A 4 17.52 0.38 -21.34
C PHE A 4 16.37 -0.45 -20.78
N GLN A 5 15.12 -0.02 -21.01
CA GLN A 5 13.94 -0.79 -20.62
C GLN A 5 13.91 -2.16 -21.31
N TYR A 6 14.21 -2.21 -22.61
CA TYR A 6 14.24 -3.46 -23.39
C TYR A 6 15.32 -4.42 -22.88
N TYR A 7 16.50 -3.89 -22.51
CA TYR A 7 17.60 -4.69 -21.95
C TYR A 7 17.47 -4.98 -20.43
N GLY A 8 16.40 -4.50 -19.80
CA GLY A 8 16.10 -4.78 -18.38
C GLY A 8 16.77 -3.85 -17.36
N ASP A 9 17.52 -2.83 -17.79
CA ASP A 9 18.11 -1.83 -16.89
C ASP A 9 17.07 -0.77 -16.50
N GLN A 10 16.22 -1.12 -15.53
CA GLN A 10 15.07 -0.29 -15.13
C GLN A 10 15.50 1.02 -14.46
N SER A 11 16.65 1.03 -13.76
CA SER A 11 17.18 2.24 -13.12
C SER A 11 17.56 3.29 -14.17
N LYS A 12 18.36 2.90 -15.17
CA LYS A 12 18.72 3.83 -16.26
C LYS A 12 17.53 4.18 -17.14
N ALA A 13 16.60 3.24 -17.34
CA ALA A 13 15.37 3.55 -18.06
C ALA A 13 14.60 4.66 -17.35
N LEU A 14 14.43 4.55 -16.02
CA LEU A 14 13.77 5.54 -15.18
C LEU A 14 14.47 6.91 -15.23
N GLU A 15 15.80 6.94 -15.05
CA GLU A 15 16.59 8.18 -15.14
C GLU A 15 16.33 8.90 -16.45
N HIS A 16 16.39 8.19 -17.58
CA HIS A 16 16.12 8.81 -18.88
C HIS A 16 14.66 9.24 -19.06
N PHE A 17 13.69 8.54 -18.47
CA PHE A 17 12.29 9.00 -18.53
C PHE A 17 12.09 10.30 -17.74
N ILE A 18 12.73 10.43 -16.58
CA ILE A 18 12.76 11.65 -15.76
C ILE A 18 13.45 12.79 -16.54
N GLU A 19 14.64 12.55 -17.10
CA GLU A 19 15.38 13.56 -17.92
C GLU A 19 14.56 14.03 -19.12
N SER A 20 13.76 13.14 -19.71
CA SER A 20 12.90 13.47 -20.85
C SER A 20 11.55 14.10 -20.47
N ALA A 21 11.32 14.37 -19.18
CA ALA A 21 10.05 14.85 -18.62
C ALA A 21 8.85 13.95 -18.98
N ASN A 22 9.07 12.65 -19.19
CA ASN A 22 8.00 11.68 -19.44
C ASN A 22 7.52 11.10 -18.10
N TRP A 23 6.85 11.94 -17.32
CA TRP A 23 6.49 11.65 -15.92
C TRP A 23 5.56 10.47 -15.78
N GLN A 24 4.59 10.31 -16.68
CA GLN A 24 3.68 9.15 -16.67
C GLN A 24 4.46 7.84 -16.83
N LYS A 25 5.42 7.78 -17.74
CA LYS A 25 6.20 6.56 -17.98
C LYS A 25 7.24 6.33 -16.89
N ALA A 26 7.85 7.41 -16.38
CA ALA A 26 8.71 7.36 -15.20
C ALA A 26 7.96 6.77 -14.01
N HIS A 27 6.72 7.23 -13.74
CA HIS A 27 5.90 6.78 -12.62
C HIS A 27 5.59 5.29 -12.74
N SER A 28 5.12 4.87 -13.93
CA SER A 28 4.81 3.47 -14.20
C SER A 28 6.01 2.57 -13.95
N ILE A 29 7.20 2.89 -14.47
CA ILE A 29 8.41 2.06 -14.30
C ILE A 29 8.91 2.09 -12.86
N PHE A 30 8.84 3.26 -12.22
CA PHE A 30 9.22 3.41 -10.83
C PHE A 30 8.42 2.46 -9.95
N VAL A 31 7.09 2.52 -10.04
CA VAL A 31 6.17 1.71 -9.24
C VAL A 31 6.31 0.22 -9.61
N THR A 32 6.29 -0.15 -10.89
CA THR A 32 6.29 -1.58 -11.28
C THR A 32 7.61 -2.31 -11.06
N SER A 33 8.74 -1.59 -11.11
CA SER A 33 10.02 -2.25 -11.40
C SER A 33 11.23 -1.64 -10.71
N ALA A 34 11.33 -0.32 -10.57
CA ALA A 34 12.52 0.29 -9.97
C ALA A 34 12.42 0.38 -8.44
N ALA A 35 11.25 0.74 -7.89
CA ALA A 35 11.04 0.90 -6.45
C ALA A 35 11.00 -0.43 -5.67
N PRO A 36 10.36 -1.52 -6.15
CA PRO A 36 10.22 -2.71 -5.32
C PRO A 36 11.54 -3.39 -4.91
N PRO A 37 12.56 -3.49 -5.76
CA PRO A 37 13.88 -3.96 -5.32
C PRO A 37 14.49 -3.03 -4.26
N LEU A 38 14.31 -1.71 -4.40
CA LEU A 38 14.81 -0.71 -3.44
C LEU A 38 14.09 -0.83 -2.09
N PHE A 39 12.81 -1.20 -2.06
CA PHE A 39 12.02 -1.36 -0.84
C PHE A 39 12.64 -2.38 0.12
N TRP A 40 13.20 -3.46 -0.43
CA TRP A 40 13.88 -4.49 0.36
C TRP A 40 15.28 -4.09 0.85
N HIS A 41 15.84 -3.00 0.31
CA HIS A 41 17.14 -2.48 0.69
C HIS A 41 16.98 -1.29 1.65
N VAL A 42 17.13 -1.55 2.96
CA VAL A 42 16.97 -0.54 4.04
C VAL A 42 17.73 0.77 3.80
N LEU A 43 18.92 0.74 3.18
CA LEU A 43 19.72 1.94 2.89
C LEU A 43 19.21 2.77 1.69
N LYS A 44 18.21 2.27 0.96
CA LYS A 44 17.70 2.88 -0.29
C LYS A 44 16.29 3.48 -0.16
N HIS A 45 15.72 3.52 1.05
CA HIS A 45 14.48 4.27 1.27
C HIS A 45 14.64 5.78 0.99
N SER A 46 15.82 6.35 1.24
CA SER A 46 16.14 7.74 0.87
C SER A 46 16.12 7.97 -0.64
N GLU A 47 16.46 6.95 -1.43
CA GLU A 47 16.43 7.01 -2.89
C GLU A 47 15.00 6.92 -3.43
N ILE A 48 14.18 6.04 -2.85
CA ILE A 48 12.73 5.99 -3.12
C ILE A 48 12.12 7.36 -2.84
N TRP A 49 12.45 7.95 -1.69
CA TRP A 49 11.97 9.27 -1.30
C TRP A 49 12.43 10.35 -2.28
N ARG A 50 13.73 10.42 -2.59
CA ARG A 50 14.30 11.39 -3.54
C ARG A 50 13.60 11.35 -4.90
N ILE A 51 13.37 10.16 -5.45
CA ILE A 51 12.70 9.99 -6.74
C ILE A 51 11.23 10.42 -6.64
N THR A 52 10.52 9.94 -5.61
CA THR A 52 9.10 10.24 -5.41
C THR A 52 8.86 11.74 -5.23
N SER A 53 9.68 12.42 -4.41
CA SER A 53 9.59 13.87 -4.21
C SER A 53 9.85 14.65 -5.52
N SER A 54 10.81 14.22 -6.34
CA SER A 54 11.05 14.85 -7.64
C SER A 54 9.86 14.74 -8.59
N MET A 55 9.09 13.65 -8.51
CA MET A 55 7.91 13.44 -9.34
C MET A 55 6.68 14.18 -8.82
N GLU A 56 6.63 14.48 -7.52
CA GLU A 56 5.52 15.21 -6.88
C GLU A 56 5.35 16.63 -7.45
N GLU A 57 6.45 17.28 -7.80
CA GLU A 57 6.45 18.59 -8.47
C GLU A 57 5.69 18.55 -9.81
N HIS A 58 5.55 17.36 -10.41
CA HIS A 58 4.93 17.11 -11.70
C HIS A 58 3.63 16.29 -11.61
N LYS A 59 3.01 16.25 -10.43
CA LYS A 59 1.80 15.45 -10.18
C LYS A 59 0.63 15.67 -11.14
N SER A 60 0.49 16.86 -11.72
CA SER A 60 -0.57 17.16 -12.71
C SER A 60 -0.38 16.42 -14.03
N GLU A 61 0.84 15.97 -14.32
CA GLU A 61 1.19 15.25 -15.54
C GLU A 61 1.13 13.72 -15.37
N ILE A 62 0.91 13.26 -14.12
CA ILE A 62 0.84 11.85 -13.76
C ILE A 62 -0.62 11.52 -13.45
N ALA A 63 -1.21 10.66 -14.28
CA ALA A 63 -2.55 10.15 -14.06
C ALA A 63 -2.63 9.48 -12.68
N ASP A 64 -3.67 9.83 -11.93
CA ASP A 64 -3.99 9.28 -10.60
C ASP A 64 -2.95 9.53 -9.49
N TRP A 65 -2.04 10.51 -9.64
CA TRP A 65 -1.03 10.85 -8.61
C TRP A 65 -1.63 11.10 -7.21
N THR A 66 -2.69 11.91 -7.14
CA THR A 66 -3.29 12.39 -5.89
C THR A 66 -3.89 11.28 -5.04
N SER A 67 -4.39 10.23 -5.70
CA SER A 67 -4.98 9.10 -5.00
C SER A 67 -3.95 8.27 -4.22
N SER A 68 -2.65 8.38 -4.53
CA SER A 68 -1.61 7.56 -3.90
C SER A 68 -0.94 8.20 -2.68
N PHE A 69 -1.10 9.53 -2.48
CA PHE A 69 -0.33 10.29 -1.48
C PHE A 69 -1.17 11.22 -0.59
N GLN A 70 -2.43 11.49 -0.91
CA GLN A 70 -3.32 12.30 -0.06
C GLN A 70 -3.67 11.59 1.28
N GLU A 71 -3.23 10.35 1.44
CA GLU A 71 -3.49 9.42 2.55
C GLU A 71 -2.53 9.62 3.75
N GLU A 72 -1.43 10.37 3.59
CA GLU A 72 -0.38 10.52 4.61
C GLU A 72 -0.86 11.17 5.91
N ASN A 73 -1.68 12.21 5.80
CA ASN A 73 -2.11 13.00 6.97
C ASN A 73 -3.13 12.21 7.84
N ALA A 74 -3.96 11.40 7.20
CA ALA A 74 -4.93 10.53 7.86
C ALA A 74 -4.25 9.32 8.52
N MET A 75 -3.21 8.75 7.91
CA MET A 75 -2.51 7.59 8.47
C MET A 75 -1.65 7.93 9.70
N THR A 76 -1.11 9.14 9.75
CA THR A 76 -0.22 9.62 10.84
C THR A 76 -0.97 10.15 12.06
N THR A 77 -2.13 10.78 11.89
CA THR A 77 -2.86 11.45 12.98
C THR A 77 -4.34 11.09 13.10
N GLY A 78 -4.89 10.31 12.17
CA GLY A 78 -6.31 9.95 12.13
C GLY A 78 -6.74 8.95 13.21
N LYS A 79 -8.04 8.97 13.53
CA LYS A 79 -8.68 7.90 14.32
C LYS A 79 -8.75 6.60 13.50
N LEU A 80 -8.98 5.47 14.18
CA LEU A 80 -9.08 4.15 13.55
C LEU A 80 -10.00 4.15 12.30
N GLU A 81 -11.17 4.78 12.38
CA GLU A 81 -12.12 4.87 11.27
C GLU A 81 -11.54 5.56 10.03
N SER A 82 -10.86 6.69 10.22
CA SER A 82 -10.21 7.42 9.12
C SER A 82 -9.06 6.62 8.52
N LYS A 83 -8.27 5.94 9.35
CA LYS A 83 -7.19 5.06 8.86
C LYS A 83 -7.75 3.85 8.11
N ASN A 84 -8.86 3.29 8.59
CA ASN A 84 -9.53 2.16 7.98
C ASN A 84 -10.02 2.50 6.57
N GLU A 85 -10.67 3.65 6.40
CA GLU A 85 -11.17 4.07 5.09
C GLU A 85 -10.03 4.30 4.07
N VAL A 86 -8.93 4.89 4.53
CA VAL A 86 -7.71 5.04 3.73
C VAL A 86 -7.16 3.68 3.29
N CYS A 87 -6.99 2.75 4.23
CA CYS A 87 -6.49 1.41 3.92
C CYS A 87 -7.43 0.65 2.98
N LYS A 88 -8.75 0.79 3.15
CA LYS A 88 -9.76 0.17 2.30
C LYS A 88 -9.66 0.67 0.87
N ASN A 89 -9.54 1.98 0.67
CA ASN A 89 -9.35 2.55 -0.68
C ASN A 89 -8.05 2.04 -1.31
N PHE A 90 -6.96 2.11 -0.55
CA PHE A 90 -5.65 1.64 -1.00
C PHE A 90 -5.67 0.16 -1.39
N PHE A 91 -6.21 -0.73 -0.54
CA PHE A 91 -6.28 -2.17 -0.83
C PHE A 91 -7.17 -2.48 -2.04
N SER A 92 -8.30 -1.78 -2.21
CA SER A 92 -9.13 -1.93 -3.41
C SER A 92 -8.33 -1.61 -4.67
N ARG A 93 -7.66 -0.46 -4.70
CA ARG A 93 -6.85 -0.02 -5.86
C ARG A 93 -5.65 -0.90 -6.11
N LEU A 94 -5.01 -1.38 -5.04
CA LEU A 94 -3.90 -2.31 -5.15
C LEU A 94 -4.38 -3.65 -5.73
N ASN A 95 -5.51 -4.18 -5.28
CA ASN A 95 -6.13 -5.38 -5.86
C ASN A 95 -6.48 -5.17 -7.34
N ASP A 96 -7.09 -4.04 -7.72
CA ASP A 96 -7.38 -3.70 -9.11
C ASP A 96 -6.10 -3.64 -9.96
N SER A 97 -5.04 -3.02 -9.43
CA SER A 97 -3.74 -2.93 -10.09
C SER A 97 -3.09 -4.30 -10.25
N LEU A 98 -3.20 -5.16 -9.23
CA LEU A 98 -2.71 -6.53 -9.26
C LEU A 98 -3.51 -7.42 -10.24
N LEU A 99 -4.78 -7.13 -10.50
CA LEU A 99 -5.54 -7.82 -11.56
C LEU A 99 -5.02 -7.45 -12.96
N VAL A 100 -4.65 -6.19 -13.18
CA VAL A 100 -4.12 -5.72 -14.47
C VAL A 100 -2.66 -6.17 -14.67
N TRP A 101 -1.84 -6.06 -13.63
CA TRP A 101 -0.40 -6.31 -13.74
C TRP A 101 0.00 -7.72 -13.34
N GLY A 102 -0.74 -8.40 -12.46
CA GLY A 102 -0.63 -9.82 -12.11
C GLY A 102 0.75 -10.46 -12.33
N SER A 103 0.84 -11.32 -13.34
CA SER A 103 2.07 -12.04 -13.71
C SER A 103 3.14 -11.19 -14.40
N ARG A 104 2.82 -9.96 -14.82
CA ARG A 104 3.78 -8.99 -15.38
C ARG A 104 4.63 -8.34 -14.30
N LEU A 105 4.16 -8.31 -13.05
CA LEU A 105 4.99 -7.91 -11.91
C LEU A 105 5.98 -9.01 -11.56
N THR A 106 7.21 -8.61 -11.24
CA THR A 106 8.21 -9.53 -10.70
C THR A 106 7.71 -10.12 -9.37
N VAL A 107 8.24 -11.29 -9.00
CA VAL A 107 7.94 -11.92 -7.70
C VAL A 107 8.28 -10.96 -6.56
N GLU A 108 9.42 -10.29 -6.66
CA GLU A 108 9.88 -9.28 -5.70
C GLU A 108 8.90 -8.10 -5.57
N ALA A 109 8.35 -7.62 -6.69
CA ALA A 109 7.37 -6.54 -6.67
C ALA A 109 6.07 -6.94 -5.99
N ARG A 110 5.53 -8.13 -6.33
CA ARG A 110 4.34 -8.66 -5.66
C ARG A 110 4.56 -8.85 -4.17
N ALA A 111 5.72 -9.40 -3.78
CA ALA A 111 6.09 -9.55 -2.37
C ALA A 111 6.18 -8.20 -1.65
N ALA A 112 6.74 -7.17 -2.29
CA ALA A 112 6.85 -5.83 -1.69
C ALA A 112 5.47 -5.22 -1.42
N TYR A 113 4.55 -5.32 -2.39
CA TYR A 113 3.17 -4.85 -2.20
C TYR A 113 2.40 -5.63 -1.14
N SER A 114 2.55 -6.95 -1.10
CA SER A 114 1.96 -7.75 -0.03
C SER A 114 2.52 -7.37 1.34
N LYS A 115 3.83 -7.08 1.43
CA LYS A 115 4.45 -6.66 2.69
C LYS A 115 3.99 -5.27 3.14
N MET A 116 3.89 -4.31 2.22
CA MET A 116 3.31 -3.01 2.51
C MET A 116 1.86 -3.13 3.01
N ALA A 117 1.05 -3.99 2.38
CA ALA A 117 -0.31 -4.23 2.82
C ALA A 117 -0.38 -4.89 4.22
N GLU A 118 0.52 -5.81 4.52
CA GLU A 118 0.67 -6.44 5.85
C GLU A 118 1.01 -5.40 6.93
N GLU A 119 1.95 -4.49 6.66
CA GLU A 119 2.34 -3.43 7.59
C GLU A 119 1.19 -2.45 7.87
N LEU A 120 0.39 -2.11 6.85
CA LEU A 120 -0.82 -1.31 7.03
C LEU A 120 -1.87 -2.03 7.88
N CYS A 121 -2.07 -3.34 7.67
CA CYS A 121 -2.96 -4.14 8.51
C CYS A 121 -2.48 -4.18 9.96
N ALA A 122 -1.18 -4.36 10.21
CA ALA A 122 -0.60 -4.30 11.55
C ALA A 122 -0.80 -2.91 12.21
N LEU A 123 -0.73 -1.83 11.42
CA LEU A 123 -0.99 -0.48 11.92
C LEU A 123 -2.48 -0.25 12.27
N LEU A 124 -3.42 -0.82 11.51
CA LEU A 124 -4.84 -0.83 11.87
C LEU A 124 -5.09 -1.62 13.16
N MET A 125 -4.51 -2.81 13.28
CA MET A 125 -4.60 -3.65 14.47
C MET A 125 -4.10 -2.95 15.73
N SER A 126 -2.93 -2.33 15.66
CA SER A 126 -2.35 -1.60 16.79
C SER A 126 -3.18 -0.37 17.18
N THR A 127 -3.79 0.32 16.21
CA THR A 127 -4.69 1.46 16.48
C THR A 127 -6.02 1.02 17.10
N SER A 128 -6.45 -0.23 16.87
CA SER A 128 -7.70 -0.79 17.38
C SER A 128 -7.79 -0.86 18.91
N GLY A 129 -6.65 -1.10 19.58
CA GLY A 129 -6.57 -1.26 21.04
C GLY A 129 -6.91 0.02 21.83
N ASP A 130 -6.85 1.19 21.21
CA ASP A 130 -7.11 2.47 21.87
C ASP A 130 -8.55 2.97 21.61
N LYS A 131 -9.45 2.72 22.57
CA LYS A 131 -10.75 3.42 22.74
C LYS A 131 -11.71 3.38 21.53
N SER A 132 -11.59 2.42 20.62
CA SER A 132 -12.51 2.27 19.50
C SER A 132 -13.74 1.44 19.88
N THR A 133 -14.89 1.71 19.26
CA THR A 133 -16.10 0.89 19.48
C THR A 133 -15.95 -0.44 18.75
N PRO A 134 -16.54 -1.54 19.26
CA PRO A 134 -16.44 -2.85 18.61
C PRO A 134 -16.92 -2.87 17.16
N GLU A 135 -17.88 -2.01 16.79
CA GLU A 135 -18.35 -1.86 15.40
C GLU A 135 -17.25 -1.30 14.47
N VAL A 136 -16.52 -0.29 14.91
CA VAL A 136 -15.39 0.28 14.16
C VAL A 136 -14.24 -0.72 14.08
N GLN A 137 -14.01 -1.50 15.13
CA GLN A 137 -13.04 -2.60 15.12
C GLN A 137 -13.42 -3.66 14.08
N MET A 138 -14.68 -4.10 14.06
CA MET A 138 -15.18 -5.09 13.11
C MET A 138 -15.02 -4.63 11.65
N SER A 139 -15.33 -3.36 11.38
CA SER A 139 -15.12 -2.75 10.05
C SER A 139 -13.64 -2.74 9.63
N SER A 140 -12.72 -2.61 10.58
CA SER A 140 -11.28 -2.67 10.27
C SER A 140 -10.81 -4.09 9.95
N PHE A 141 -11.37 -5.11 10.59
CA PHE A 141 -11.10 -6.51 10.23
C PHE A 141 -11.59 -6.85 8.83
N ASP A 142 -12.77 -6.37 8.41
CA ASP A 142 -13.27 -6.55 7.05
C ASP A 142 -12.27 -6.01 6.02
N THR A 143 -11.79 -4.78 6.22
CA THR A 143 -10.74 -4.18 5.38
C THR A 143 -9.48 -5.04 5.34
N MET A 144 -8.96 -5.48 6.49
CA MET A 144 -7.75 -6.30 6.56
C MET A 144 -7.90 -7.66 5.86
N LEU A 145 -9.10 -8.26 5.90
CA LEU A 145 -9.37 -9.53 5.23
C LEU A 145 -9.42 -9.40 3.70
N THR A 146 -9.64 -8.19 3.16
CA THR A 146 -9.59 -7.89 1.72
C THR A 146 -8.19 -7.51 1.21
N ALA A 147 -7.23 -7.31 2.12
CA ALA A 147 -5.87 -6.94 1.75
C ALA A 147 -5.15 -8.06 0.98
N PRO A 148 -4.26 -7.73 0.01
CA PRO A 148 -3.48 -8.71 -0.75
C PRO A 148 -2.30 -9.28 0.05
N ILE A 149 -2.60 -9.91 1.19
CA ILE A 149 -1.62 -10.46 2.14
C ILE A 149 -1.63 -12.00 2.13
N PRO A 150 -0.56 -12.65 2.64
CA PRO A 150 -0.52 -14.12 2.76
C PRO A 150 -1.64 -14.68 3.65
N GLU A 151 -2.11 -15.89 3.32
CA GLU A 151 -3.24 -16.55 4.00
C GLU A 151 -3.00 -16.75 5.50
N GLU A 152 -1.76 -17.02 5.91
CA GLU A 152 -1.36 -17.19 7.30
C GLU A 152 -1.72 -15.98 8.18
N HIS A 153 -1.54 -14.76 7.65
CA HIS A 153 -1.88 -13.53 8.37
C HIS A 153 -3.39 -13.31 8.43
N ARG A 154 -4.13 -13.71 7.38
CA ARG A 154 -5.60 -13.59 7.33
C ARG A 154 -6.27 -14.44 8.41
N ALA A 155 -5.74 -15.64 8.67
CA ALA A 155 -6.25 -16.50 9.73
C ALA A 155 -6.14 -15.84 11.12
N GLY A 156 -5.02 -15.14 11.37
CA GLY A 156 -4.83 -14.36 12.60
C GLY A 156 -5.88 -13.25 12.75
N TYR A 157 -6.12 -12.46 11.70
CA TYR A 157 -7.13 -11.40 11.74
C TYR A 157 -8.56 -11.93 11.91
N LEU A 158 -8.87 -13.08 11.31
CA LEU A 158 -10.16 -13.73 11.49
C LEU A 158 -10.37 -14.19 12.95
N GLN A 159 -9.34 -14.74 13.57
CA GLN A 159 -9.39 -15.14 14.98
C GLN A 159 -9.67 -13.95 15.89
N GLU A 160 -9.00 -12.82 15.67
CA GLU A 160 -9.22 -11.58 16.43
C GLU A 160 -10.64 -11.02 16.20
N ALA A 161 -11.14 -11.04 14.98
CA ALA A 161 -12.51 -10.64 14.67
C ALA A 161 -13.54 -11.50 15.43
N VAL A 162 -13.35 -12.82 15.47
CA VAL A 162 -14.22 -13.74 16.23
C VAL A 162 -14.14 -13.47 17.73
N SER A 163 -12.97 -13.12 18.26
CA SER A 163 -12.79 -12.73 19.66
C SER A 163 -13.62 -11.50 20.02
N VAL A 164 -13.53 -10.42 19.22
CA VAL A 164 -14.32 -9.19 19.41
C VAL A 164 -15.83 -9.46 19.26
N PHE A 165 -16.23 -10.28 18.29
CA PHE A 165 -17.62 -10.68 18.13
C PHE A 165 -18.14 -11.46 19.34
N THR A 166 -17.33 -12.38 19.88
CA THR A 166 -17.70 -13.15 21.07
C THR A 166 -17.84 -12.23 22.28
N TYR A 167 -16.90 -11.29 22.45
CA TYR A 167 -16.98 -10.27 23.49
C TYR A 167 -18.32 -9.51 23.44
N LEU A 168 -18.71 -9.03 22.25
CA LEU A 168 -19.99 -8.35 22.01
C LEU A 168 -21.22 -9.19 22.40
N LEU A 169 -21.18 -10.50 22.16
CA LEU A 169 -22.29 -11.40 22.53
C LEU A 169 -22.36 -11.68 24.03
N THR A 170 -21.22 -11.65 24.72
CA THR A 170 -21.12 -11.90 26.17
C THR A 170 -21.25 -10.65 27.01
N GLU A 171 -21.07 -9.46 26.42
CA GLU A 171 -21.26 -8.19 27.11
C GLU A 171 -22.76 -8.05 27.44
N PRO A 172 -23.15 -7.96 28.72
CA PRO A 172 -24.54 -7.78 29.08
C PRO A 172 -25.01 -6.45 28.51
N ALA A 173 -26.10 -6.46 27.73
CA ALA A 173 -26.76 -5.26 27.25
C ALA A 173 -27.11 -4.36 28.45
N SER A 174 -26.29 -3.35 28.70
CA SER A 174 -26.47 -2.37 29.78
C SER A 174 -27.22 -1.14 29.30
#